data_AF-A0A940TZ27-F1
#
_entry.id   AF-A0A940TZ27-F1
#
_cell.length_a   1.000
_cell.length_b   1.000
_cell.length_c   1.000
_cell.angle_alpha   90.00
_cell.angle_beta   90.00
_cell.angle_gamma   90.00
#
_symmetry.space_group_name_H-M   'P 1'
#
loop_
_entity.id
_entity.type
_entity.pdbx_description
1 polymer ?
#
loop_
_entity_poly.entity_id
_entity_poly.type
_entity_poly.pdbx_seq_one_letter_code
_entity_poly.pdbx_strand_id
1 'polypeptide(L)'
;AGLLIFSLHTFYWIALVLMLGTLSESSSVVIAVPMALFFAFWLGSGMIPGLIYISPLLLTFSPDPDNISSVAASLMSGEPVFSWLPLIATAVSCVVFTIVAIWRFNRQEF
;
A
#
# COMPACT_ATOMS: atom_id res chain seq x y z
N ALA A 1 -6.30 5.27 16.88
CA ALA A 1 -5.88 5.73 15.55
C ALA A 1 -4.96 4.74 14.84
N GLY A 2 -3.85 4.29 15.46
CA GLY A 2 -2.89 3.37 14.82
C GLY A 2 -3.49 2.09 14.23
N LEU A 3 -4.47 1.45 14.89
CA LEU A 3 -5.15 0.26 14.35
C LEU A 3 -5.78 0.48 12.97
N LEU A 4 -6.39 1.64 12.72
CA LEU A 4 -6.97 1.95 11.41
C LEU A 4 -5.91 2.08 10.32
N ILE A 5 -4.73 2.58 10.67
CA ILE A 5 -3.57 2.69 9.77
C ILE A 5 -3.08 1.29 9.38
N PHE A 6 -2.98 0.37 10.34
CA PHE A 6 -2.68 -1.03 10.07
C PHE A 6 -3.75 -1.69 9.20
N SER A 7 -5.03 -1.44 9.48
CA SER A 7 -6.14 -1.96 8.65
C SER A 7 -6.05 -1.46 7.21
N LEU A 8 -5.77 -0.16 7.00
CA LEU A 8 -5.62 0.40 5.65
C LEU A 8 -4.39 -0.17 4.92
N HIS A 9 -3.26 -0.30 5.62
CA HIS A 9 -2.07 -0.94 5.06
C HIS A 9 -2.35 -2.37 4.60
N THR A 10 -3.02 -3.18 5.43
CA THR A 10 -3.41 -4.55 5.05
C THR A 10 -4.43 -4.55 3.91
N PHE A 11 -5.40 -3.63 3.95
CA PHE A 11 -6.42 -3.50 2.92
C PHE A 11 -5.81 -3.18 1.56
N TYR A 12 -4.75 -2.37 1.49
CA TYR A 12 -4.01 -2.10 0.26
C TYR A 12 -3.51 -3.38 -0.42
N TRP A 13 -2.87 -4.27 0.34
CA TRP A 13 -2.34 -5.52 -0.20
C TRP A 13 -3.45 -6.45 -0.66
N ILE A 14 -4.56 -6.51 0.10
CA ILE A 14 -5.74 -7.30 -0.27
C ILE A 14 -6.36 -6.73 -1.55
N ALA A 15 -6.58 -5.42 -1.63
CA ALA A 15 -7.18 -4.76 -2.80
C ALA A 15 -6.32 -4.94 -4.05
N LEU A 16 -4.99 -4.85 -3.92
CA LEU A 16 -4.05 -5.11 -5.01
C LEU A 16 -4.15 -6.55 -5.51
N VAL A 17 -4.13 -7.53 -4.59
CA VAL A 17 -4.27 -8.96 -4.93
C VAL A 17 -5.63 -9.23 -5.58
N LEU A 18 -6.72 -8.65 -5.06
CA LEU A 18 -8.05 -8.75 -5.65
C LEU A 18 -8.09 -8.21 -7.07
N MET A 19 -7.55 -7.00 -7.30
CA MET A 19 -7.48 -6.42 -8.64
C MET A 19 -6.68 -7.31 -9.59
N LEU A 20 -5.50 -7.78 -9.18
CA LEU A 20 -4.67 -8.66 -10.01
C LEU A 20 -5.36 -9.99 -10.31
N GLY A 21 -6.09 -10.56 -9.35
CA GLY A 21 -6.88 -11.77 -9.54
C GLY A 21 -7.99 -11.62 -10.58
N THR A 22 -8.56 -10.42 -10.74
CA THR A 22 -9.54 -10.14 -11.81
C THR A 22 -8.89 -9.88 -13.17
N LEU A 23 -7.65 -9.41 -13.20
CA LEU A 23 -6.95 -9.02 -14.42
C LEU A 23 -6.11 -10.16 -15.04
N SER A 24 -5.65 -11.11 -14.22
CA SER A 24 -4.76 -12.20 -14.63
C SER A 24 -5.38 -13.56 -14.37
N GLU A 25 -5.32 -14.46 -15.35
CA GLU A 25 -5.70 -15.86 -15.20
C GLU A 25 -4.61 -16.69 -14.47
N SER A 26 -3.37 -16.18 -14.46
CA SER A 26 -2.24 -16.87 -13.82
C SER A 26 -2.12 -16.52 -12.34
N SER A 27 -2.11 -17.54 -11.49
CA SER A 27 -1.90 -17.41 -10.04
C SER A 27 -0.50 -16.91 -9.69
N SER A 28 0.48 -17.16 -10.55
CA SER A 28 1.86 -16.67 -10.38
C SER A 28 1.94 -15.15 -10.40
N VAL A 29 1.22 -14.47 -11.30
CA VAL A 29 1.21 -12.99 -11.38
C VAL A 29 0.58 -12.39 -10.13
N VAL A 30 -0.49 -12.99 -9.62
CA VAL A 30 -1.22 -12.53 -8.44
C VAL A 30 -0.33 -12.52 -7.19
N ILE A 31 0.64 -13.43 -7.11
CA ILE A 31 1.60 -13.51 -5.99
C ILE A 31 2.87 -12.71 -6.27
N ALA A 32 3.43 -12.84 -7.47
CA ALA A 32 4.72 -12.26 -7.81
C ALA A 32 4.68 -10.73 -7.82
N VAL A 33 3.61 -10.11 -8.33
CA VAL A 33 3.52 -8.65 -8.44
C VAL A 33 3.44 -7.96 -7.08
N PRO A 34 2.55 -8.33 -6.15
CA PRO A 34 2.54 -7.74 -4.80
C PRO A 34 3.86 -7.96 -4.07
N MET A 35 4.47 -9.14 -4.21
CA MET A 35 5.76 -9.45 -3.59
C MET A 35 6.88 -8.56 -4.15
N ALA A 36 6.98 -8.44 -5.47
CA ALA A 36 7.96 -7.59 -6.12
C ALA A 36 7.76 -6.12 -5.73
N LEU A 37 6.50 -5.66 -5.65
CA LEU A 37 6.17 -4.30 -5.25
C LEU A 37 6.54 -4.04 -3.78
N PHE A 38 6.30 -5.00 -2.89
CA PHE A 38 6.71 -4.91 -1.49
C PHE A 38 8.22 -4.72 -1.37
N PHE A 39 9.01 -5.55 -2.06
CA PHE A 39 10.47 -5.40 -2.06
C PHE A 39 10.94 -4.14 -2.76
N ALA A 40 10.28 -3.71 -3.83
CA ALA A 40 10.59 -2.46 -4.52
C ALA A 40 10.42 -1.26 -3.60
N PHE A 41 9.37 -1.24 -2.77
CA PHE A 41 9.20 -0.19 -1.78
C PHE A 41 10.16 -0.32 -0.59
N TRP A 42 10.40 -1.54 -0.11
CA TRP A 42 11.31 -1.78 1.01
C TRP A 42 12.75 -1.35 0.66
N LEU A 43 13.28 -1.85 -0.46
CA LEU A 43 14.65 -1.54 -0.90
C LEU A 43 14.74 -0.17 -1.60
N GLY A 44 13.76 0.16 -2.43
CA GLY A 44 13.78 1.37 -3.25
C GLY A 44 13.56 2.66 -2.46
N SER A 45 13.01 2.58 -1.24
CA SER A 45 12.89 3.74 -0.34
C SER A 45 14.23 4.40 -0.04
N GLY A 46 15.31 3.61 0.08
CA GLY A 46 16.67 4.14 0.29
C GLY A 46 17.35 4.67 -0.98
N MET A 47 16.88 4.28 -2.18
CA MET A 47 17.48 4.65 -3.45
C MET A 47 16.76 5.81 -4.14
N ILE A 48 15.43 5.92 -3.98
CA ILE A 48 14.57 6.89 -4.64
C ILE A 48 13.80 7.68 -3.56
N PRO A 49 14.22 8.94 -3.25
CA PRO A 49 13.63 9.73 -2.17
C PRO A 49 12.12 9.97 -2.32
N GLY A 50 11.61 10.04 -3.56
CA GLY A 50 10.19 10.25 -3.83
C GLY A 50 9.30 9.05 -3.52
N LEU A 51 9.87 7.84 -3.51
CA LEU A 51 9.10 6.59 -3.39
C LEU A 51 8.49 6.42 -2.00
N ILE A 52 9.13 7.01 -0.98
CA ILE A 52 8.69 6.99 0.42
C ILE A 52 7.29 7.63 0.57
N TYR A 53 7.00 8.69 -0.18
CA TYR A 53 5.75 9.46 -0.04
C TYR A 53 4.52 8.78 -0.62
N ILE A 54 4.70 7.80 -1.51
CA ILE A 54 3.61 7.03 -2.12
C ILE A 54 3.56 5.59 -1.61
N SER A 55 4.57 5.18 -0.85
CA SER A 55 4.69 3.80 -0.39
C SER A 55 3.70 3.52 0.74
N PRO A 56 2.90 2.44 0.65
CA PRO A 56 2.04 2.02 1.74
C PRO A 56 2.85 1.55 2.95
N LEU A 57 4.11 1.15 2.78
CA LEU A 57 4.95 0.68 3.88
C LEU A 57 5.18 1.76 4.93
N LEU A 58 5.23 3.05 4.55
CA LEU A 58 5.45 4.14 5.51
C LEU A 58 4.28 4.30 6.51
N LEU A 59 3.12 3.71 6.23
CA LEU A 59 2.01 3.71 7.17
C LEU A 59 2.35 2.92 8.45
N THR A 60 3.08 1.82 8.34
CA THR A 60 3.31 0.88 9.44
C THR A 60 4.78 0.70 9.79
N PHE A 61 5.67 0.75 8.79
CA PHE A 61 7.12 0.62 8.93
C PHE A 61 7.81 1.95 8.69
N SER A 62 8.93 2.17 9.36
CA SER A 62 9.84 3.25 9.00
C SER A 62 11.06 2.70 8.25
N PRO A 63 11.42 3.26 7.09
CA PRO A 63 12.65 2.91 6.39
C PRO A 63 13.90 3.47 7.09
N ASP A 64 13.76 4.51 7.92
CA ASP A 64 14.84 5.10 8.71
C ASP A 64 14.27 5.49 10.09
N PRO A 65 14.29 4.56 11.08
CA PRO A 65 13.66 4.77 12.37
C PRO A 65 14.17 5.97 13.16
N ASP A 66 15.41 6.40 12.90
CA ASP A 66 16.04 7.50 13.63
C ASP A 66 15.60 8.88 13.12
N ASN A 67 15.20 8.97 11.85
CA ASN A 67 14.83 10.24 11.21
C ASN A 67 13.37 10.30 10.75
N ILE A 68 12.75 9.16 10.49
CA ILE A 68 11.41 9.04 9.94
C ILE A 68 10.59 8.15 10.86
N SER A 69 9.47 8.64 11.37
CA SER A 69 8.52 7.80 12.10
C SER A 69 7.42 7.31 11.16
N SER A 70 6.98 6.06 11.32
CA SER A 70 5.80 5.59 10.59
C SER A 70 4.55 6.35 11.02
N VAL A 71 3.56 6.44 10.14
CA VAL A 71 2.31 7.16 10.43
C VAL A 71 1.60 6.52 11.63
N ALA A 72 1.56 5.18 11.70
CA ALA A 72 0.98 4.46 12.82
C ALA A 72 1.73 4.74 14.14
N ALA A 73 3.05 4.70 14.13
CA ALA A 73 3.86 4.96 15.32
C ALA A 73 3.64 6.40 15.84
N SER A 74 3.72 7.38 14.95
CA SER A 74 3.53 8.81 15.28
C SER A 74 2.15 9.07 15.90
N LEU A 75 1.10 8.47 15.33
CA LEU A 75 -0.27 8.58 15.87
C LEU A 75 -0.47 7.85 17.21
N MET A 76 0.34 6.85 17.52
CA MET A 76 0.29 6.12 18.78
C MET A 76 1.07 6.83 19.88
N SER A 77 2.20 7.45 19.54
CA SER A 77 3.02 8.24 20.47
C SER A 77 2.53 9.67 20.67
N GLY A 78 1.63 10.16 19.80
CA GLY A 78 1.18 11.56 19.83
C GLY A 78 2.20 12.54 19.23
N GLU A 79 3.21 12.02 18.52
CA GLU A 79 4.22 12.79 17.80
C GLU A 79 3.66 13.33 16.47
N PRO A 80 4.23 14.42 15.92
CA PRO A 80 3.83 14.92 14.63
C PRO A 80 4.10 13.90 13.53
N VAL A 81 3.10 13.68 12.67
CA VAL A 81 3.24 12.79 11.51
C VAL A 81 4.17 13.43 10.49
N PHE A 82 5.20 12.71 10.07
CA PHE A 82 6.16 13.16 9.04
C PHE A 82 5.46 13.64 7.76
N SER A 83 4.52 12.85 7.24
CA SER A 83 3.74 13.21 6.05
C SER A 83 2.42 12.45 5.99
N TRP A 84 1.37 13.14 5.53
CA TRP A 84 0.07 12.54 5.24
C TRP A 84 -0.05 12.00 3.81
N LEU A 85 0.94 12.27 2.95
CA LEU A 85 0.94 11.79 1.55
C LEU A 85 0.83 10.27 1.43
N PRO A 86 1.57 9.45 2.19
CA PRO A 86 1.45 7.99 2.10
C PRO A 86 0.05 7.50 2.41
N LEU A 87 -0.63 8.13 3.39
CA LEU A 87 -1.99 7.80 3.77
C LEU A 87 -2.97 8.07 2.61
N ILE A 88 -2.88 9.26 2.01
CA ILE A 88 -3.75 9.65 0.90
C ILE A 88 -3.48 8.77 -0.32
N ALA A 89 -2.21 8.56 -0.69
CA ALA A 89 -1.81 7.73 -1.82
C ALA A 89 -2.28 6.28 -1.67
N THR A 90 -2.15 5.71 -0.47
CA THR A 90 -2.65 4.37 -0.16
C THR A 90 -4.16 4.29 -0.27
N ALA A 91 -4.88 5.24 0.33
CA ALA A 91 -6.34 5.28 0.27
C ALA A 91 -6.86 5.40 -1.18
N VAL A 92 -6.28 6.29 -1.97
CA VAL A 92 -6.62 6.46 -3.39
C VAL A 92 -6.31 5.18 -4.17
N SER A 93 -5.15 4.56 -3.95
CA SER A 93 -4.79 3.31 -4.63
C SER A 93 -5.77 2.19 -4.30
N CYS A 94 -6.16 2.04 -3.04
CA CYS A 94 -7.18 1.07 -2.63
C CYS A 94 -8.50 1.27 -3.38
N VAL A 95 -8.99 2.51 -3.45
CA VAL A 95 -10.22 2.85 -4.19
C VAL A 95 -10.08 2.49 -5.66
N VAL A 96 -8.95 2.85 -6.30
CA VAL A 96 -8.68 2.51 -7.70
C VAL A 96 -8.65 1.00 -7.91
N PHE A 97 -7.93 0.25 -7.08
CA PHE A 97 -7.85 -1.21 -7.19
C PHE A 97 -9.21 -1.87 -7.06
N THR A 98 -10.03 -1.43 -6.10
CA THR A 98 -11.39 -1.94 -5.92
C THR A 98 -12.29 -1.60 -7.12
N ILE A 99 -12.24 -0.36 -7.63
CA ILE A 99 -13.03 0.04 -8.81
C ILE A 99 -12.66 -0.80 -10.03
N VAL A 100 -11.35 -0.98 -10.28
CA VAL A 100 -10.86 -1.79 -11.40
C VAL A 100 -11.28 -3.24 -11.26
N ALA A 101 -11.18 -3.81 -10.05
CA ALA A 101 -11.63 -5.17 -9.78
C ALA A 101 -13.12 -5.36 -10.08
N ILE A 102 -13.98 -4.48 -9.58
CA ILE A 102 -15.44 -4.53 -9.81
C ILE A 102 -15.76 -4.36 -11.29
N TRP A 103 -15.15 -3.37 -11.95
CA TRP A 103 -15.37 -3.11 -13.36
C TRP A 103 -14.99 -4.30 -14.25
N ARG A 104 -13.86 -4.95 -13.94
CA ARG A 104 -13.38 -6.11 -14.68
C ARG A 104 -14.28 -7.33 -14.44
N PHE A 105 -14.67 -7.56 -13.20
CA PHE A 105 -15.57 -8.64 -12.83
C PHE A 105 -16.91 -8.55 -13.58
N ASN A 106 -17.54 -7.37 -13.59
CA ASN A 106 -18.77 -7.11 -14.34
C ASN A 106 -18.67 -7.34 -15.86
N ARG A 107 -17.46 -7.31 -16.43
CA ARG A 107 -17.23 -7.57 -17.86
C ARG A 107 -16.96 -9.04 -18.19
N GLN A 108 -16.67 -9.89 -17.21
CA GLN A 108 -16.39 -11.32 -17.42
C GLN A 108 -17.64 -12.19 -17.23
N GLU A 109 -18.71 -11.68 -16.63
CA GLU A 109 -19.94 -12.42 -16.35
C GLU A 109 -21.04 -12.30 -17.43
N PHE A 110 -20.73 -11.82 -18.64
CA PHE A 110 -21.68 -11.74 -19.78
C PHE A 110 -21.07 -12.22 -21.10
#